data_AF-A0A3P9NEQ3-F1
#
_entry.id   AF-A0A3P9NEQ3-F1
#
_cell.length_a   1.000
_cell.length_b   1.000
_cell.length_c   1.000
_cell.angle_alpha   90.00
_cell.angle_beta   90.00
_cell.angle_gamma   90.00
#
_symmetry.space_group_name_H-M   'P 1'
#
loop_
_entity.id
_entity.type
_entity.pdbx_description
1 polymer ?
#
loop_
_entity_poly.entity_id
_entity_poly.type
_entity_poly.pdbx_seq_one_letter_code
_entity_poly.pdbx_strand_id
1 'polypeptide(L)'
;MDNEVEGFIKRVTLHILQEQDKESLEADKAEAEVFQALNSLQNNKTPGPDGFPVEYYKTFSKQLLTPLTNMIKEALENEKLPDSLETATIILLPKPDKDKCLVYPCHCPLHSGQ
;
A
#
# COMPACT_ATOMS: atom_id res chain seq x y z
N MET A 1 6.05 26.27 -15.52
CA MET A 1 6.07 24.79 -15.47
C MET A 1 4.67 24.22 -15.61
N ASP A 2 3.62 24.97 -15.24
CA ASP A 2 2.22 24.49 -15.31
C ASP A 2 1.71 24.24 -16.74
N ASN A 3 2.18 25.04 -17.72
CA ASN A 3 1.73 24.97 -19.12
C ASN A 3 2.14 23.65 -19.83
N GLU A 4 3.24 23.03 -19.39
CA GLU A 4 3.73 21.78 -19.99
C GLU A 4 2.99 20.56 -19.43
N VAL A 5 2.68 20.56 -18.14
CA VAL A 5 1.85 19.55 -17.49
C VAL A 5 0.42 19.58 -18.03
N GLU A 6 -0.17 20.77 -18.16
CA GLU A 6 -1.53 20.90 -18.69
C GLU A 6 -1.60 20.51 -20.18
N GLY A 7 -0.57 20.87 -20.97
CA GLY A 7 -0.44 20.44 -22.35
C GLY A 7 -0.22 18.93 -22.50
N PHE A 8 0.40 18.26 -21.52
CA PHE A 8 0.48 16.80 -21.47
C PHE A 8 -0.88 16.18 -21.15
N ILE A 9 -1.56 16.63 -20.09
CA ILE A 9 -2.86 16.11 -19.65
C ILE A 9 -3.89 16.19 -20.80
N LYS A 10 -3.93 17.31 -21.53
CA LYS A 10 -4.85 17.49 -22.68
C LYS A 10 -4.56 16.58 -23.87
N ARG A 11 -3.33 16.09 -24.02
CA ARG A 11 -2.94 15.13 -25.07
C ARG A 11 -3.20 13.68 -24.69
N VAL A 12 -3.36 13.40 -23.39
CA VAL A 12 -3.69 12.06 -22.91
C VAL A 12 -5.21 11.87 -23.01
N THR A 13 -5.64 10.85 -23.74
CA THR A 13 -7.04 10.43 -23.72
C THR A 13 -7.31 9.66 -22.43
N LEU A 14 -7.85 10.35 -21.43
CA LEU A 14 -8.36 9.71 -20.22
C LEU A 14 -9.72 9.10 -20.52
N HIS A 15 -9.87 7.80 -20.26
CA HIS A 15 -11.16 7.14 -20.39
C HIS A 15 -12.09 7.65 -19.30
N ILE A 16 -13.22 8.20 -19.69
CA ILE A 16 -14.27 8.62 -18.76
C ILE A 16 -15.07 7.38 -18.38
N LEU A 17 -15.18 7.12 -17.09
CA LEU A 17 -15.98 6.00 -16.58
C LEU A 17 -17.43 6.16 -17.03
N GLN A 18 -18.06 5.06 -17.44
CA GLN A 18 -19.49 5.06 -17.71
C GLN A 18 -20.25 5.15 -16.37
N GLU A 19 -21.46 5.71 -16.37
CA GLU A 19 -22.24 5.86 -15.13
C GLU A 19 -22.46 4.52 -14.43
N GLN A 20 -22.71 3.45 -15.20
CA GLN A 20 -22.84 2.09 -14.68
C GLN A 20 -21.58 1.61 -13.92
N ASP A 21 -20.39 1.98 -14.39
CA ASP A 21 -19.13 1.54 -13.79
C ASP A 21 -18.91 2.31 -12.49
N LYS A 22 -19.26 3.60 -12.49
CA LYS A 22 -19.21 4.45 -11.31
C LYS A 22 -20.17 3.94 -10.23
N GLU A 23 -21.43 3.68 -10.58
CA GLU A 23 -22.43 3.11 -9.66
C GLU A 23 -21.95 1.76 -9.09
N SER A 24 -21.36 0.90 -9.92
CA SER A 24 -20.80 -0.37 -9.46
C SER A 24 -19.61 -0.20 -8.50
N LEU A 25 -18.78 0.83 -8.69
CA LEU A 25 -17.64 1.13 -7.82
C LEU A 25 -18.06 1.81 -6.52
N GLU A 26 -19.12 2.60 -6.54
CA GLU A 26 -19.69 3.31 -5.38
C GLU A 26 -20.65 2.44 -4.56
N ALA A 27 -21.07 1.29 -5.11
CA ALA A 27 -21.92 0.34 -4.40
C ALA A 27 -21.30 -0.12 -3.06
N ASP A 28 -22.18 -0.45 -2.11
CA ASP A 28 -21.81 -0.93 -0.78
C ASP A 28 -20.82 -2.08 -0.86
N LYS A 29 -19.66 -1.90 -0.22
CA LYS A 29 -18.63 -2.94 -0.15
C LYS A 29 -19.16 -4.11 0.66
N ALA A 30 -19.33 -5.24 -0.01
CA ALA A 30 -19.79 -6.46 0.61
C ALA A 30 -18.63 -7.18 1.32
N GLU A 31 -18.94 -7.88 2.41
CA GLU A 31 -17.97 -8.77 3.06
C GLU A 31 -17.38 -9.80 2.07
N ALA A 32 -18.15 -10.22 1.06
CA ALA A 32 -17.67 -11.11 0.01
C ALA A 32 -16.49 -10.52 -0.78
N GLU A 33 -16.52 -9.22 -1.08
CA GLU A 33 -15.45 -8.52 -1.80
C GLU A 33 -14.20 -8.42 -0.92
N VAL A 34 -14.38 -8.03 0.34
CA VAL A 34 -13.28 -7.95 1.32
C VAL A 34 -12.64 -9.33 1.53
N PHE A 35 -13.45 -10.38 1.60
CA PHE A 35 -12.97 -11.76 1.71
C PHE A 35 -12.17 -12.19 0.48
N GLN A 36 -12.64 -11.86 -0.73
CA GLN A 36 -11.92 -12.16 -1.97
C GLN A 36 -10.59 -11.39 -2.03
N ALA A 37 -10.60 -10.10 -1.70
CA ALA A 37 -9.39 -9.27 -1.64
C ALA A 37 -8.37 -9.81 -0.64
N LEU A 38 -8.82 -10.18 0.57
CA LEU A 38 -7.96 -10.74 1.60
C LEU A 38 -7.32 -12.06 1.17
N ASN A 39 -8.07 -12.93 0.47
CA ASN A 39 -7.54 -14.19 -0.03
C ASN A 39 -6.60 -14.03 -1.23
N SER A 40 -6.76 -12.97 -2.03
CA SER A 40 -5.90 -12.69 -3.20
C SER A 40 -4.52 -12.13 -2.82
N LEU A 41 -4.34 -11.68 -1.57
CA LEU A 41 -3.05 -11.20 -1.07
C LEU A 41 -1.95 -12.26 -1.26
N GLN A 42 -0.75 -11.83 -1.64
CA GLN A 42 0.39 -12.74 -1.82
C GLN A 42 1.02 -13.10 -0.47
N ASN A 43 1.35 -14.37 -0.30
CA ASN A 43 2.04 -14.88 0.89
C ASN A 43 3.52 -14.47 0.92
N ASN A 44 4.17 -14.63 2.08
CA ASN A 44 5.60 -14.37 2.32
C ASN A 44 6.03 -12.92 2.02
N LYS A 45 5.12 -11.97 2.21
CA LYS A 45 5.44 -10.55 2.21
C LYS A 45 5.92 -10.14 3.59
N THR A 46 6.83 -9.17 3.64
CA THR A 46 7.26 -8.55 4.89
C THR A 46 6.02 -7.96 5.59
N PRO A 47 5.81 -8.22 6.88
CA PRO A 47 4.69 -7.63 7.62
C PRO A 47 4.81 -6.11 7.67
N GLY A 48 3.68 -5.46 7.91
CA GLY A 48 3.65 -4.02 8.14
C GLY A 48 4.25 -3.64 9.50
N PRO A 49 4.12 -2.36 9.89
CA PRO A 49 4.53 -1.88 11.21
C PRO A 49 3.80 -2.59 12.38
N ASP A 50 2.69 -3.26 12.10
CA ASP A 50 1.90 -4.07 13.03
C ASP A 50 2.53 -5.44 13.36
N GLY A 51 3.47 -5.92 12.55
CA GLY A 51 4.15 -7.20 12.71
C GLY A 51 3.33 -8.42 12.28
N PHE A 52 2.10 -8.27 11.78
CA PHE A 52 1.28 -9.41 11.36
C PHE A 52 1.50 -9.74 9.88
N PRO A 53 1.85 -10.99 9.54
CA PRO A 53 2.04 -11.39 8.14
C PRO A 53 0.68 -11.63 7.45
N VAL A 54 0.67 -11.69 6.12
CA VAL A 54 -0.55 -11.94 5.32
C VAL A 54 -1.26 -13.23 5.73
N GLU A 55 -0.50 -14.26 6.10
CA GLU A 55 -0.99 -15.56 6.55
C GLU A 55 -1.83 -15.45 7.83
N TYR A 56 -1.53 -14.49 8.72
CA TYR A 56 -2.35 -14.21 9.90
C TYR A 56 -3.74 -13.76 9.47
N TYR A 57 -3.80 -12.76 8.58
CA TYR A 57 -5.06 -12.21 8.06
C TYR A 57 -5.91 -13.28 7.35
N LYS A 58 -5.28 -14.13 6.54
CA LYS A 58 -5.95 -15.26 5.88
C LYS A 58 -6.49 -16.29 6.86
N THR A 59 -5.68 -16.68 7.85
CA THR A 59 -6.05 -17.68 8.85
C THR A 59 -7.24 -17.23 9.70
N PHE A 60 -7.24 -15.97 10.12
CA PHE A 60 -8.30 -15.39 10.95
C PHE A 60 -9.36 -14.62 10.15
N SER A 61 -9.41 -14.81 8.84
CA SER A 61 -10.30 -14.09 7.91
C SER A 61 -11.76 -14.05 8.38
N LYS A 62 -12.29 -15.18 8.87
CA LYS A 62 -13.68 -15.25 9.39
C LYS A 62 -13.96 -14.34 10.59
N GLN A 63 -12.95 -14.09 11.42
CA GLN A 63 -13.06 -13.27 12.63
C GLN A 63 -12.79 -11.79 12.30
N LEU A 64 -11.96 -11.55 11.29
CA LEU A 64 -11.54 -10.21 10.87
C LEU A 64 -12.43 -9.61 9.79
N LEU A 65 -13.30 -10.40 9.15
CA LEU A 65 -14.07 -9.95 7.99
C LEU A 65 -14.94 -8.74 8.30
N THR A 66 -15.82 -8.88 9.29
CA THR A 66 -16.72 -7.80 9.72
C THR A 66 -15.98 -6.54 10.19
N PRO A 67 -14.97 -6.60 11.09
CA PRO A 67 -14.27 -5.37 11.49
C PRO A 67 -13.49 -4.73 10.33
N LEU A 68 -12.89 -5.51 9.42
CA LEU A 68 -12.22 -4.95 8.24
C LEU A 68 -13.22 -4.29 7.29
N THR A 69 -14.37 -4.91 7.03
CA THR A 69 -15.41 -4.33 6.19
C THR A 69 -15.96 -3.04 6.79
N ASN A 70 -16.22 -3.01 8.09
CA ASN A 70 -16.70 -1.80 8.78
C ASN A 70 -15.66 -0.67 8.71
N MET A 71 -14.38 -0.98 8.94
CA MET A 71 -13.28 -0.02 8.81
C MET A 71 -13.20 0.57 7.39
N ILE A 72 -13.33 -0.26 6.35
CA ILE A 72 -13.31 0.21 4.95
C ILE A 72 -14.50 1.12 4.66
N LYS A 73 -15.70 0.75 5.13
CA LYS A 73 -16.90 1.58 4.96
C LYS A 73 -16.75 2.93 5.65
N GLU A 74 -16.32 2.94 6.91
CA GLU A 74 -16.07 4.16 7.66
C GLU A 74 -15.03 5.05 6.96
N ALA A 75 -13.97 4.46 6.39
CA ALA A 75 -12.96 5.22 5.67
C ALA A 75 -13.47 5.85 4.37
N LEU A 76 -14.37 5.16 3.66
CA LEU A 76 -15.01 5.69 2.45
C LEU A 76 -16.03 6.79 2.79
N GLU A 77 -16.85 6.59 3.82
CA GLU A 77 -17.85 7.55 4.27
C GLU A 77 -17.23 8.86 4.78
N ASN A 78 -16.09 8.77 5.48
CA ASN A 78 -15.40 9.94 6.04
C ASN A 78 -14.27 10.47 5.14
N GLU A 79 -14.04 9.87 3.97
CA GLU A 79 -12.93 10.18 3.07
C GLU A 79 -11.55 10.19 3.76
N LYS A 80 -11.38 9.37 4.81
CA LYS A 80 -10.18 9.34 5.64
C LYS A 80 -9.84 7.93 6.08
N LEU A 81 -8.60 7.52 5.90
CA LEU A 81 -8.11 6.25 6.42
C LEU A 81 -7.87 6.32 7.94
N PRO A 82 -7.97 5.19 8.65
CA PRO A 82 -7.51 5.10 10.04
C PRO A 82 -6.03 5.48 10.15
N ASP A 83 -5.65 6.26 11.16
CA ASP A 83 -4.28 6.77 11.35
C ASP A 83 -3.21 5.64 11.34
N SER A 84 -3.58 4.44 11.80
CA SER A 84 -2.69 3.27 11.77
C SER A 84 -2.32 2.82 10.34
N LEU A 85 -3.21 2.99 9.37
CA LEU A 85 -2.98 2.66 7.95
C LEU A 85 -2.18 3.75 7.21
N GLU A 86 -2.10 4.95 7.78
CA GLU A 86 -1.29 6.05 7.24
C GLU A 86 0.18 5.98 7.72
N THR A 87 0.49 5.06 8.64
CA THR A 87 1.83 4.88 9.19
C THR A 87 2.67 3.93 8.32
N ALA A 88 3.89 4.35 7.96
CA ALA A 88 4.82 3.54 7.16
C ALA A 88 6.22 3.46 7.80
N THR A 89 6.86 2.29 7.70
CA THR A 89 8.27 2.10 8.08
C THR A 89 9.16 2.15 6.84
N ILE A 90 10.08 3.10 6.80
CA ILE A 90 11.04 3.25 5.71
C ILE A 90 12.33 2.52 6.08
N ILE A 91 12.73 1.55 5.25
CA ILE A 91 13.96 0.78 5.41
C ILE A 91 14.80 0.91 4.13
N LEU A 92 16.09 1.20 4.27
CA LEU A 92 17.01 1.22 3.14
C LEU A 92 17.39 -0.22 2.75
N LEU A 93 17.15 -0.61 1.50
CA LEU A 93 17.60 -1.89 0.97
C LEU A 93 18.71 -1.65 -0.06
N PRO A 94 19.98 -1.97 0.24
CA PRO A 94 21.06 -1.76 -0.71
C PRO A 94 20.89 -2.72 -1.90
N LYS A 95 20.98 -2.18 -3.11
CA LYS A 95 20.99 -2.99 -4.33
C LYS A 95 22.25 -3.88 -4.35
N PRO A 96 22.18 -5.10 -4.90
CA PRO A 96 23.30 -6.06 -4.86
C PRO A 96 24.59 -5.53 -5.50
N ASP A 97 24.49 -4.70 -6.55
CA ASP A 97 25.63 -4.18 -7.32
C ASP A 97 26.08 -2.77 -6.89
N LYS A 98 25.75 -2.35 -5.67
CA LYS A 98 26.12 -1.02 -5.14
C LYS A 98 26.88 -1.16 -3.83
N ASP A 99 27.89 -0.30 -3.66
CA ASP A 99 28.71 -0.26 -2.45
C ASP A 99 27.86 0.03 -1.21
N LYS A 100 27.75 -0.97 -0.33
CA LYS A 100 26.93 -0.90 0.89
C LYS A 100 27.42 0.20 1.84
N CYS A 101 28.72 0.50 1.82
CA CYS A 101 29.36 1.54 2.64
C CYS A 101 29.08 2.98 2.17
N LEU A 102 28.55 3.20 0.96
CA LEU A 102 28.10 4.54 0.53
C LEU A 102 26.66 4.83 0.98
N VAL A 103 25.89 3.79 1.29
CA VAL A 103 24.47 3.88 1.66
C VAL A 103 24.29 3.90 3.18
N TYR A 104 25.20 3.23 3.89
CA TYR A 104 25.29 3.27 5.35
C TYR A 104 26.62 3.92 5.71
N PRO A 105 26.67 5.01 6.50
CA PRO A 105 27.90 5.47 7.11
C PRO A 105 28.32 4.42 8.16
N CYS A 106 28.87 3.32 7.67
CA CYS A 106 29.55 2.35 8.51
C CYS A 106 30.77 3.07 9.09
N HIS A 107 30.82 3.26 10.41
CA HIS A 107 32.08 3.50 11.09
C HIS A 107 32.94 2.24 10.92
N CYS A 108 33.67 2.16 9.81
CA CYS A 108 34.76 1.20 9.65
C CYS A 108 36.03 1.84 10.21
N PRO A 109 36.54 1.43 11.39
CA PRO A 109 37.84 1.88 11.90
C PRO A 109 39.00 1.17 11.18
N LEU A 110 38.99 1.16 9.85
CA LEU A 110 40.05 0.54 9.05
C LEU A 110 40.43 1.46 7.89
N HIS A 111 40.98 2.62 8.20
CA HIS A 111 41.95 3.34 7.35
C HIS A 111 42.98 4.10 8.21
N SER A 112 43.45 3.46 9.29
CA SER A 112 44.70 3.86 9.96
C SER A 112 45.79 2.88 9.55
N GLY A 113 46.53 3.23 8.50
CA GLY A 113 47.79 2.57 8.14
C GLY A 113 47.88 2.19 6.66
N GLN A 114 48.31 3.14 5.83
CA GLN A 114 49.62 3.14 5.16
C GLN A 114 49.89 4.52 4.56
#